data_AF-A0A9P9RC50-F1
#
_entry.id   AF-A0A9P9RC50-F1
#
_cell.length_a   1.000
_cell.length_b   1.000
_cell.length_c   1.000
_cell.angle_alpha   90.00
_cell.angle_beta   90.00
_cell.angle_gamma   90.00
#
_symmetry.space_group_name_H-M   'P 1'
#
loop_
_entity.id
_entity.type
_entity.pdbx_description
1 polymer ?
#
loop_
_entity_poly.entity_id
_entity_poly.type
_entity_poly.pdbx_seq_one_letter_code
_entity_poly.pdbx_strand_id
1 'polypeptide(L)'
;MKYTLATVAALAGVASAAHEDGTFAVLRFTNKQLTKGRMDPILFPGQTSTHVHTIMGGSAFGKSSTGKDLAGSKCSNALVKGDNSNYWFPSLYFRDPKTEKFESVEFDYFNAYYFFEKTHDDIKPFPVGLQIVAGNSMTRTMPKTGAKANLDPSKGPVNAARITCPRLDNIFVPPSWDPNSDGTTAGVGDPNNLGEGVGFPDRTCDGKYSPMRADVHFPSCYNPDAGLTDFKNNMAYPEDNDGYLDCPKGWIHVPHLFYESYWHTEKFAGRWEEGKGEQPFVFSNGDVTGYSNHADFMAGWDEDLLQHIIDTCNTGTNGMDNCPGLTYGLNKGDCTIESEVDEEVDGTLSKLPGNNPLSGWAYGDSVSQGSPSTGDDDNSSSKAPVASATKPASDDKTTAPEVPSATGAESSATVAAADEESTYAPKQPTEVPETVPTSQAVVESEAPTAPTDAPKPTNVFGKPGKGKKCRLRIHTVWNTVTVTQTSSAPEQTAPVYKRDHMRRHAHNHGSGRNHLRRRSHRH
;
A
#
# COMPACT_ATOMS: atom_id res chain seq x y z
N MET A 1 -16.98 -64.64 20.10
CA MET A 1 -17.47 -63.33 19.61
C MET A 1 -17.77 -62.45 20.80
N LYS A 2 -17.00 -61.38 21.00
CA LYS A 2 -17.31 -60.21 21.82
C LYS A 2 -16.21 -59.19 21.49
N TYR A 3 -16.45 -58.41 20.44
CA TYR A 3 -15.56 -57.33 20.02
C TYR A 3 -15.81 -56.13 20.93
N THR A 4 -14.75 -55.70 21.60
CA THR A 4 -14.66 -54.47 22.36
C THR A 4 -14.78 -53.30 21.38
N LEU A 5 -15.87 -52.52 21.47
CA LEU A 5 -15.94 -51.22 20.81
C LEU A 5 -15.04 -50.24 21.56
N ALA A 6 -13.85 -50.02 21.04
CA ALA A 6 -13.05 -48.84 21.38
C ALA A 6 -13.64 -47.65 20.62
N THR A 7 -14.27 -46.74 21.35
CA THR A 7 -14.69 -45.43 20.87
C THR A 7 -13.45 -44.63 20.45
N VAL A 8 -13.26 -44.47 19.15
CA VAL A 8 -12.34 -43.49 18.59
C VAL A 8 -12.92 -42.11 18.90
N ALA A 9 -12.30 -41.41 19.86
CA ALA A 9 -12.59 -40.00 20.09
C ALA A 9 -12.19 -39.23 18.83
N ALA A 10 -13.17 -38.60 18.17
CA ALA A 10 -12.92 -37.66 17.10
C ALA A 10 -12.18 -36.44 17.68
N LEU A 11 -10.89 -36.31 17.34
CA LEU A 11 -10.18 -35.03 17.38
C LEU A 11 -10.72 -34.19 16.22
N ALA A 12 -11.89 -33.56 16.44
CA ALA A 12 -12.42 -32.54 15.57
C ALA A 12 -12.11 -31.17 16.19
N GLY A 13 -11.41 -30.33 15.42
CA GLY A 13 -11.34 -28.88 15.63
C GLY A 13 -10.27 -28.40 16.60
N VAL A 14 -9.02 -28.29 16.12
CA VAL A 14 -8.08 -27.30 16.67
C VAL A 14 -7.47 -26.54 15.50
N ALA A 15 -8.19 -25.55 14.98
CA ALA A 15 -7.68 -24.47 14.13
C ALA A 15 -8.80 -23.42 13.96
N SER A 16 -9.05 -22.63 15.00
CA SER A 16 -9.84 -21.39 14.88
C SER A 16 -9.41 -20.42 15.97
N ALA A 17 -8.09 -20.31 16.20
CA ALA A 17 -7.51 -19.50 17.27
C ALA A 17 -6.43 -18.52 16.79
N ALA A 18 -6.19 -18.41 15.49
CA ALA A 18 -5.41 -17.33 14.89
C ALA A 18 -6.48 -16.41 14.30
N HIS A 19 -6.87 -15.28 14.88
CA HIS A 19 -6.08 -14.07 15.10
C HIS A 19 -6.76 -13.17 16.16
N GLU A 20 -6.97 -13.66 17.38
CA GLU A 20 -7.70 -12.91 18.43
C GLU A 20 -7.11 -11.54 18.79
N ASP A 21 -5.83 -11.30 18.49
CA ASP A 21 -5.12 -10.06 18.78
C ASP A 21 -4.84 -9.18 17.53
N GLY A 22 -5.03 -9.74 16.33
CA GLY A 22 -4.53 -9.19 15.07
C GLY A 22 -3.00 -9.16 15.02
N THR A 23 -2.43 -9.46 13.85
CA THR A 23 -0.97 -9.51 13.65
C THR A 23 -0.59 -8.88 12.32
N PHE A 24 0.67 -8.50 12.12
CA PHE A 24 1.11 -8.01 10.82
C PHE A 24 2.59 -8.27 10.56
N ALA A 25 2.96 -8.20 9.28
CA ALA A 25 4.34 -8.23 8.83
C ALA A 25 4.55 -7.28 7.65
N VAL A 26 5.76 -6.70 7.57
CA VAL A 26 6.14 -5.79 6.47
C VAL A 26 6.95 -6.55 5.43
N LEU A 27 6.42 -6.68 4.23
CA LEU A 27 7.17 -7.13 3.06
C LEU A 27 8.05 -5.98 2.56
N ARG A 28 9.35 -6.26 2.43
CA ARG A 28 10.37 -5.35 1.91
C ARG A 28 10.82 -5.81 0.54
N PHE A 29 11.55 -4.93 -0.16
CA PHE A 29 12.03 -5.16 -1.52
C PHE A 29 13.56 -5.01 -1.60
N THR A 30 14.19 -5.77 -2.50
CA THR A 30 15.66 -5.86 -2.62
C THR A 30 16.30 -4.66 -3.30
N ASN A 31 15.59 -4.04 -4.26
CA ASN A 31 16.00 -2.87 -5.03
C ASN A 31 14.85 -1.89 -5.18
N LYS A 32 15.14 -0.66 -5.66
CA LYS A 32 14.18 0.45 -5.71
C LYS A 32 12.88 0.11 -6.42
N GLN A 33 12.95 -0.48 -7.61
CA GLN A 33 11.79 -0.88 -8.38
C GLN A 33 12.12 -2.01 -9.36
N LEU A 34 11.12 -2.78 -9.74
CA LEU A 34 11.25 -3.80 -10.78
C LEU A 34 11.34 -3.11 -12.16
N THR A 35 10.44 -2.16 -12.41
CA THR A 35 10.40 -1.34 -13.62
C THR A 35 9.51 -0.11 -13.40
N LYS A 36 9.49 0.80 -14.38
CA LYS A 36 8.61 1.98 -14.43
C LYS A 36 8.16 2.20 -15.85
N GLY A 37 6.87 2.47 -16.06
CA GLY A 37 6.32 2.68 -17.39
C GLY A 37 4.80 2.70 -17.42
N ARG A 38 4.23 2.93 -18.61
CA ARG A 38 2.78 2.94 -18.81
C ARG A 38 2.23 1.54 -19.05
N MET A 39 2.30 0.70 -18.02
CA MET A 39 1.85 -0.68 -18.05
C MET A 39 0.88 -0.91 -16.89
N ASP A 40 -0.26 -1.53 -17.20
CA ASP A 40 -1.29 -1.88 -16.24
C ASP A 40 -2.16 -3.01 -16.81
N PRO A 41 -1.85 -4.27 -16.47
CA PRO A 41 -2.60 -5.41 -16.99
C PRO A 41 -4.01 -5.57 -16.40
N ILE A 42 -4.38 -4.82 -15.35
CA ILE A 42 -5.72 -4.87 -14.76
C ILE A 42 -6.66 -3.91 -15.51
N LEU A 43 -6.31 -2.62 -15.57
CA LEU A 43 -7.16 -1.61 -16.20
C LEU A 43 -7.01 -1.59 -17.73
N PHE A 44 -5.82 -1.93 -18.24
CA PHE A 44 -5.46 -1.83 -19.66
C PHE A 44 -4.87 -3.14 -20.22
N PRO A 45 -5.57 -4.28 -20.10
CA PRO A 45 -5.03 -5.58 -20.53
C PRO A 45 -4.64 -5.56 -22.02
N GLY A 46 -3.35 -5.79 -22.27
CA GLY A 46 -2.72 -5.78 -23.60
C GLY A 46 -2.54 -4.40 -24.24
N GLN A 47 -2.89 -3.33 -23.52
CA GLN A 47 -2.81 -1.96 -24.00
C GLN A 47 -1.81 -1.16 -23.16
N THR A 48 -1.34 -0.06 -23.72
CA THR A 48 -0.52 0.88 -22.97
C THR A 48 -1.41 1.63 -21.99
N SER A 49 -1.02 1.68 -20.71
CA SER A 49 -1.75 2.43 -19.69
C SER A 49 -1.82 3.93 -20.03
N THR A 50 -2.83 4.61 -19.52
CA THR A 50 -2.96 6.06 -19.69
C THR A 50 -1.82 6.82 -19.01
N HIS A 51 -1.25 6.30 -17.94
CA HIS A 51 -0.24 6.98 -17.12
C HIS A 51 0.83 6.02 -16.57
N VAL A 52 1.87 6.58 -15.97
CA VAL A 52 3.08 5.85 -15.58
C VAL A 52 2.95 5.30 -14.18
N HIS A 53 3.22 4.02 -14.03
CA HIS A 53 3.33 3.35 -12.74
C HIS A 53 4.78 3.08 -12.37
N THR A 54 5.07 3.11 -11.06
CA THR A 54 6.26 2.47 -10.48
C THR A 54 5.84 1.07 -10.05
N ILE A 55 6.60 0.05 -10.44
CA ILE A 55 6.19 -1.35 -10.31
C ILE A 55 7.22 -2.14 -9.49
N MET A 56 6.71 -3.00 -8.61
CA MET A 56 7.45 -3.95 -7.80
C MET A 56 6.97 -5.38 -8.07
N GLY A 57 7.77 -6.37 -7.68
CA GLY A 57 7.39 -7.77 -7.62
C GLY A 57 8.07 -8.67 -8.65
N GLY A 58 7.31 -9.64 -9.17
CA GLY A 58 7.76 -10.67 -10.10
C GLY A 58 8.08 -10.16 -11.51
N SER A 59 9.12 -10.71 -12.13
CA SER A 59 9.66 -10.32 -13.44
C SER A 59 8.77 -10.67 -14.65
N ALA A 60 7.67 -11.38 -14.46
CA ALA A 60 6.72 -11.67 -15.54
C ALA A 60 5.64 -10.58 -15.70
N PHE A 61 5.83 -9.43 -15.06
CA PHE A 61 5.00 -8.24 -15.28
C PHE A 61 5.15 -7.69 -16.71
N GLY A 62 4.06 -7.15 -17.24
CA GLY A 62 3.92 -6.67 -18.61
C GLY A 62 2.46 -6.28 -18.88
N LYS A 63 2.16 -5.73 -20.06
CA LYS A 63 0.81 -5.21 -20.36
C LYS A 63 -0.27 -6.28 -20.39
N SER A 64 0.09 -7.55 -20.63
CA SER A 64 -0.84 -8.68 -20.76
C SER A 64 -0.69 -9.72 -19.66
N SER A 65 0.06 -9.43 -18.60
CA SER A 65 0.36 -10.42 -17.57
C SER A 65 -0.88 -10.91 -16.85
N THR A 66 -0.92 -12.22 -16.62
CA THR A 66 -1.91 -12.89 -15.79
C THR A 66 -1.25 -13.47 -14.55
N GLY A 67 -2.05 -13.87 -13.54
CA GLY A 67 -1.51 -14.55 -12.35
C GLY A 67 -0.68 -15.80 -12.68
N LYS A 68 -1.03 -16.52 -13.75
CA LYS A 68 -0.25 -17.67 -14.22
C LYS A 68 1.12 -17.25 -14.73
N ASP A 69 1.22 -16.12 -15.42
CA ASP A 69 2.51 -15.59 -15.88
C ASP A 69 3.35 -15.18 -14.68
N LEU A 70 2.74 -14.53 -13.68
CA LEU A 70 3.42 -14.10 -12.45
C LEU A 70 4.05 -15.29 -11.71
N ALA A 71 3.32 -16.39 -11.55
CA ALA A 71 3.86 -17.62 -10.96
C ALA A 71 5.09 -18.17 -11.73
N GLY A 72 5.22 -17.84 -13.01
CA GLY A 72 6.37 -18.19 -13.86
C GLY A 72 7.51 -17.16 -13.88
N SER A 73 7.49 -16.16 -13.00
CA SER A 73 8.54 -15.13 -12.92
C SER A 73 9.93 -15.75 -12.72
N LYS A 74 10.93 -15.20 -13.42
CA LYS A 74 12.32 -15.66 -13.36
C LYS A 74 13.07 -15.11 -12.14
N CYS A 75 12.68 -13.91 -11.71
CA CYS A 75 13.09 -13.30 -10.46
C CYS A 75 11.94 -12.46 -9.89
N SER A 76 12.09 -12.01 -8.65
CA SER A 76 11.21 -11.03 -8.01
C SER A 76 12.07 -10.12 -7.14
N ASN A 77 11.74 -8.83 -7.08
CA ASN A 77 12.38 -7.92 -6.13
C ASN A 77 11.67 -7.89 -4.76
N ALA A 78 10.60 -8.66 -4.55
CA ALA A 78 10.08 -8.91 -3.21
C ALA A 78 11.11 -9.73 -2.42
N LEU A 79 11.40 -9.34 -1.17
CA LEU A 79 12.49 -9.95 -0.41
C LEU A 79 12.21 -11.41 -0.01
N VAL A 80 10.96 -11.75 0.26
CA VAL A 80 10.56 -13.14 0.57
C VAL A 80 10.47 -13.94 -0.73
N LYS A 81 11.27 -15.00 -0.84
CA LYS A 81 11.21 -15.87 -2.01
C LYS A 81 9.93 -16.73 -1.96
N GLY A 82 9.22 -16.79 -3.07
CA GLY A 82 7.87 -17.36 -3.14
C GLY A 82 6.79 -16.32 -3.36
N ASP A 83 7.12 -15.03 -3.24
CA ASP A 83 6.28 -13.95 -3.71
C ASP A 83 6.68 -13.47 -5.11
N ASN A 84 5.87 -13.85 -6.10
CA ASN A 84 5.97 -13.31 -7.46
C ASN A 84 4.80 -12.38 -7.80
N SER A 85 4.05 -11.90 -6.80
CA SER A 85 2.99 -10.91 -7.01
C SER A 85 3.55 -9.63 -7.60
N ASN A 86 2.69 -8.80 -8.19
CA ASN A 86 3.05 -7.45 -8.60
C ASN A 86 2.28 -6.40 -7.81
N TYR A 87 2.99 -5.31 -7.50
CA TYR A 87 2.51 -4.17 -6.71
C TYR A 87 2.84 -2.91 -7.52
N TRP A 88 1.86 -2.09 -7.86
CA TRP A 88 2.13 -0.86 -8.58
C TRP A 88 1.23 0.29 -8.17
N PHE A 89 1.70 1.51 -8.41
CA PHE A 89 1.08 2.77 -8.01
C PHE A 89 1.58 3.91 -8.92
N PRO A 90 0.87 5.03 -9.04
CA PRO A 90 1.22 6.11 -9.95
C PRO A 90 2.55 6.75 -9.57
N SER A 91 3.36 7.03 -10.59
CA SER A 91 4.60 7.79 -10.41
C SER A 91 4.35 9.26 -10.13
N LEU A 92 5.26 9.90 -9.40
CA LEU A 92 5.17 11.31 -9.02
C LEU A 92 6.13 12.19 -9.85
N TYR A 93 5.67 13.38 -10.23
CA TYR A 93 6.45 14.39 -10.93
C TYR A 93 6.38 15.73 -10.18
N PHE A 94 7.43 16.52 -10.34
CA PHE A 94 7.50 17.92 -9.90
C PHE A 94 7.36 18.81 -11.14
N ARG A 95 6.39 19.73 -11.14
CA ARG A 95 6.26 20.77 -12.17
C ARG A 95 6.99 22.02 -11.69
N ASP A 96 8.10 22.36 -12.33
CA ASP A 96 8.89 23.53 -11.94
C ASP A 96 8.10 24.83 -12.20
N PRO A 97 7.82 25.66 -11.17
CA PRO A 97 7.02 26.88 -11.35
C PRO A 97 7.66 27.94 -12.25
N LYS A 98 8.98 27.89 -12.47
CA LYS A 98 9.73 28.86 -13.29
C LYS A 98 9.80 28.44 -14.75
N THR A 99 9.96 27.15 -15.01
CA THR A 99 10.16 26.63 -16.38
C THR A 99 8.93 25.92 -16.95
N GLU A 100 7.97 25.58 -16.11
CA GLU A 100 6.78 24.78 -16.40
C GLU A 100 7.07 23.36 -16.92
N LYS A 101 8.34 22.93 -16.86
CA LYS A 101 8.76 21.57 -17.19
C LYS A 101 8.52 20.62 -16.02
N PHE A 102 8.44 19.34 -16.34
CA PHE A 102 8.27 18.26 -15.37
C PHE A 102 9.60 17.59 -15.09
N GLU A 103 9.84 17.26 -13.83
CA GLU A 103 10.94 16.39 -13.39
C GLU A 103 10.34 15.19 -12.68
N SER A 104 10.79 13.98 -13.00
CA SER A 104 10.40 12.82 -12.20
C SER A 104 10.89 13.01 -10.77
N VAL A 105 10.00 12.83 -9.79
CA VAL A 105 10.41 12.73 -8.39
C VAL A 105 11.04 11.35 -8.20
N GLU A 106 12.21 11.30 -7.59
CA GLU A 106 12.91 10.05 -7.37
C GLU A 106 12.15 9.18 -6.35
N PHE A 107 11.88 7.94 -6.74
CA PHE A 107 11.34 6.93 -5.85
C PHE A 107 12.39 6.52 -4.81
N ASP A 108 12.02 6.54 -3.53
CA ASP A 108 12.91 6.17 -2.41
C ASP A 108 12.82 4.67 -2.12
N TYR A 109 11.74 4.24 -1.46
CA TYR A 109 11.46 2.83 -1.16
C TYR A 109 9.96 2.55 -1.06
N PHE A 110 9.62 1.26 -1.13
CA PHE A 110 8.27 0.72 -0.99
C PHE A 110 8.21 -0.23 0.20
N ASN A 111 7.11 -0.18 0.97
CA ASN A 111 6.74 -1.26 1.89
C ASN A 111 5.31 -1.70 1.58
N ALA A 112 5.10 -3.02 1.57
CA ALA A 112 3.76 -3.61 1.59
C ALA A 112 3.54 -4.27 2.95
N TYR A 113 2.56 -3.77 3.70
CA TYR A 113 2.15 -4.35 4.97
C TYR A 113 1.07 -5.41 4.69
N TYR A 114 1.23 -6.55 5.35
CA TYR A 114 0.24 -7.62 5.37
C TYR A 114 -0.33 -7.66 6.78
N PHE A 115 -1.57 -7.19 6.92
CA PHE A 115 -2.33 -7.29 8.16
C PHE A 115 -3.15 -8.58 8.15
N PHE A 116 -3.04 -9.32 9.24
CA PHE A 116 -3.87 -10.47 9.56
C PHE A 116 -4.79 -10.01 10.68
N GLU A 117 -5.91 -9.41 10.27
CA GLU A 117 -6.79 -8.66 11.14
C GLU A 117 -7.38 -9.53 12.25
N LYS A 118 -7.81 -8.87 13.32
CA LYS A 118 -8.67 -9.52 14.31
C LYS A 118 -10.03 -9.77 13.66
N THR A 119 -10.41 -11.03 13.46
CA THR A 119 -11.62 -11.43 12.73
C THR A 119 -12.17 -12.75 13.26
N HIS A 120 -13.47 -12.99 13.05
CA HIS A 120 -14.08 -14.31 13.25
C HIS A 120 -13.91 -15.25 12.05
N ASP A 121 -13.45 -14.71 10.92
CA ASP A 121 -13.18 -15.47 9.71
C ASP A 121 -11.85 -16.22 9.79
N ASP A 122 -11.66 -17.16 8.86
CA ASP A 122 -10.38 -17.81 8.62
C ASP A 122 -9.68 -17.08 7.48
N ILE A 123 -8.53 -16.46 7.75
CA ILE A 123 -7.76 -15.69 6.75
C ILE A 123 -7.03 -16.66 5.82
N LYS A 124 -7.27 -16.52 4.51
CA LYS A 124 -6.72 -17.37 3.45
C LYS A 124 -5.71 -16.63 2.58
N PRO A 125 -4.73 -17.32 1.98
CA PRO A 125 -3.83 -16.70 1.02
C PRO A 125 -4.63 -16.13 -0.17
N PHE A 126 -4.08 -15.12 -0.81
CA PHE A 126 -4.62 -14.64 -2.07
C PHE A 126 -4.58 -15.78 -3.10
N PRO A 127 -5.69 -16.12 -3.76
CA PRO A 127 -5.64 -17.03 -4.90
C PRO A 127 -4.75 -16.45 -6.00
N VAL A 128 -3.92 -17.28 -6.62
CA VAL A 128 -3.01 -16.81 -7.69
C VAL A 128 -3.81 -16.13 -8.81
N GLY A 129 -3.43 -14.89 -9.13
CA GLY A 129 -4.06 -14.06 -10.14
C GLY A 129 -5.24 -13.21 -9.66
N LEU A 130 -5.56 -13.21 -8.37
CA LEU A 130 -6.48 -12.23 -7.81
C LEU A 130 -5.98 -10.81 -8.12
N GLN A 131 -6.85 -10.01 -8.73
CA GLN A 131 -6.62 -8.62 -9.10
C GLN A 131 -7.38 -7.71 -8.13
N ILE A 132 -6.67 -6.76 -7.54
CA ILE A 132 -7.25 -5.79 -6.61
C ILE A 132 -6.78 -4.39 -7.00
N VAL A 133 -7.71 -3.44 -7.03
CA VAL A 133 -7.44 -2.02 -7.22
C VAL A 133 -8.01 -1.27 -6.03
N ALA A 134 -7.23 -0.37 -5.46
CA ALA A 134 -7.65 0.46 -4.33
C ALA A 134 -7.34 1.94 -4.60
N GLY A 135 -8.24 2.83 -4.16
CA GLY A 135 -8.22 4.24 -4.58
C GLY A 135 -8.89 4.42 -5.94
N ASN A 136 -8.73 5.60 -6.54
CA ASN A 136 -9.32 5.90 -7.85
C ASN A 136 -8.49 6.94 -8.62
N SER A 137 -7.93 6.53 -9.75
CA SER A 137 -7.08 7.36 -10.61
C SER A 137 -7.79 8.57 -11.22
N MET A 138 -9.12 8.66 -11.15
CA MET A 138 -9.94 9.71 -11.75
C MET A 138 -10.38 10.77 -10.74
N THR A 139 -10.21 10.55 -9.44
CA THR A 139 -10.64 11.49 -8.40
C THR A 139 -9.80 12.78 -8.45
N ARG A 140 -10.46 13.93 -8.44
CA ARG A 140 -9.84 15.28 -8.38
C ARG A 140 -10.43 16.16 -7.28
N THR A 141 -11.34 15.60 -6.48
CA THR A 141 -12.06 16.31 -5.44
C THR A 141 -11.84 15.61 -4.11
N MET A 142 -11.93 16.39 -3.02
CA MET A 142 -11.77 15.85 -1.68
C MET A 142 -12.80 14.74 -1.42
N PRO A 143 -12.40 13.62 -0.78
CA PRO A 143 -13.34 12.61 -0.31
C PRO A 143 -14.46 13.24 0.53
N LYS A 144 -15.70 12.75 0.37
CA LYS A 144 -16.88 13.25 1.12
C LYS A 144 -16.71 13.13 2.64
N THR A 145 -15.88 12.19 3.10
CA THR A 145 -15.54 11.99 4.52
C THR A 145 -14.48 12.97 5.04
N GLY A 146 -13.98 13.87 4.20
CA GLY A 146 -12.88 14.76 4.50
C GLY A 146 -11.56 14.01 4.61
N ALA A 147 -10.65 14.52 5.43
CA ALA A 147 -9.29 13.98 5.58
C ALA A 147 -9.17 12.79 6.54
N LYS A 148 -10.24 12.42 7.25
CA LYS A 148 -10.24 11.31 8.20
C LYS A 148 -10.13 9.97 7.45
N ALA A 149 -9.27 9.09 7.94
CA ALA A 149 -9.24 7.72 7.47
C ALA A 149 -10.56 7.00 7.83
N ASN A 150 -11.09 6.24 6.89
CA ASN A 150 -12.17 5.30 7.15
C ASN A 150 -12.00 4.08 6.25
N LEU A 151 -11.84 2.90 6.84
CA LEU A 151 -11.77 1.63 6.11
C LEU A 151 -13.00 0.75 6.37
N ASP A 152 -13.94 1.22 7.18
CA ASP A 152 -15.15 0.49 7.55
C ASP A 152 -16.36 1.11 6.84
N PRO A 153 -16.94 0.41 5.85
CA PRO A 153 -18.06 0.95 5.09
C PRO A 153 -19.31 1.18 5.95
N SER A 154 -19.45 0.49 7.09
CA SER A 154 -20.56 0.73 8.03
C SER A 154 -20.48 2.09 8.73
N LYS A 155 -19.29 2.69 8.79
CA LYS A 155 -19.01 3.99 9.41
C LYS A 155 -19.04 5.16 8.43
N GLY A 156 -19.38 4.90 7.16
CA GLY A 156 -19.48 5.89 6.10
C GLY A 156 -18.64 5.54 4.86
N PRO A 157 -18.51 6.45 3.88
CA PRO A 157 -17.70 6.19 2.70
C PRO A 157 -16.26 5.82 3.05
N VAL A 158 -15.71 4.82 2.37
CA VAL A 158 -14.32 4.41 2.54
C VAL A 158 -13.38 5.50 1.98
N ASN A 159 -12.32 5.79 2.73
CA ASN A 159 -11.25 6.69 2.37
C ASN A 159 -9.91 5.98 2.60
N ALA A 160 -9.52 5.18 1.63
CA ALA A 160 -8.40 4.26 1.74
C ALA A 160 -7.07 4.81 1.19
N ALA A 161 -7.11 5.91 0.43
CA ALA A 161 -5.94 6.52 -0.20
C ALA A 161 -5.64 7.88 0.42
N ARG A 162 -4.43 8.06 0.94
CA ARG A 162 -4.03 9.22 1.73
C ARG A 162 -2.61 9.66 1.38
N ILE A 163 -2.25 10.86 1.83
CA ILE A 163 -0.89 11.38 1.75
C ILE A 163 -0.39 11.62 3.17
N THR A 164 0.82 11.16 3.43
CA THR A 164 1.54 11.41 4.67
C THR A 164 2.71 12.34 4.37
N CYS A 165 2.81 13.41 5.16
CA CYS A 165 3.85 14.42 5.07
C CYS A 165 4.58 14.54 6.40
N PRO A 166 5.54 13.64 6.66
CA PRO A 166 6.34 13.69 7.87
C PRO A 166 7.16 14.98 7.90
N ARG A 167 7.26 15.58 9.08
CA ARG A 167 8.03 16.80 9.33
C ARG A 167 9.15 16.54 10.31
N LEU A 168 10.22 17.32 10.21
CA LEU A 168 11.37 17.21 11.12
C LEU A 168 10.90 17.25 12.59
N ASP A 169 11.40 16.31 13.39
CA ASP A 169 11.06 16.13 14.81
C ASP A 169 9.56 16.01 15.13
N ASN A 170 8.73 15.65 14.13
CA ASN A 170 7.26 15.65 14.20
C ASN A 170 6.67 17.01 14.60
N ILE A 171 7.30 18.10 14.17
CA ILE A 171 6.84 19.46 14.40
C ILE A 171 6.05 19.93 13.18
N PHE A 172 4.72 20.05 13.34
CA PHE A 172 3.78 20.47 12.29
C PHE A 172 3.40 21.95 12.44
N VAL A 173 4.41 22.80 12.68
CA VAL A 173 4.22 24.25 12.80
C VAL A 173 5.24 24.97 11.90
N PRO A 174 4.80 25.62 10.80
CA PRO A 174 3.44 25.67 10.30
C PRO A 174 2.92 24.27 9.85
N PRO A 175 1.60 24.05 9.85
CA PRO A 175 1.01 22.76 9.48
C PRO A 175 1.31 22.39 8.03
N SER A 176 1.39 21.08 7.77
CA SER A 176 1.69 20.54 6.44
C SER A 176 0.59 20.82 5.41
N TRP A 177 -0.65 20.94 5.87
CA TRP A 177 -1.81 21.40 5.09
C TRP A 177 -2.35 22.70 5.67
N ASP A 178 -2.96 23.54 4.85
CA ASP A 178 -3.64 24.76 5.33
C ASP A 178 -4.82 24.37 6.25
N PRO A 179 -4.86 24.85 7.51
CA PRO A 179 -5.97 24.59 8.44
C PRO A 179 -7.33 25.08 7.95
N ASN A 180 -7.36 26.02 7.01
CA ASN A 180 -8.58 26.60 6.45
C ASN A 180 -8.96 25.97 5.11
N SER A 181 -8.21 24.99 4.62
CA SER A 181 -8.52 24.32 3.35
C SER A 181 -9.83 23.54 3.44
N ASP A 182 -10.69 23.73 2.44
CA ASP A 182 -11.91 22.96 2.21
C ASP A 182 -11.74 21.89 1.11
N GLY A 183 -10.50 21.73 0.59
CA GLY A 183 -10.17 20.78 -0.46
C GLY A 183 -10.30 21.33 -1.89
N THR A 184 -10.80 22.56 -2.07
CA THR A 184 -11.08 23.12 -3.41
C THR A 184 -9.85 23.71 -4.10
N THR A 185 -8.85 24.13 -3.34
CA THR A 185 -7.62 24.75 -3.85
C THR A 185 -6.33 24.19 -3.25
N ALA A 186 -6.42 23.40 -2.18
CA ALA A 186 -5.30 22.74 -1.53
C ALA A 186 -5.76 21.43 -0.89
N GLY A 187 -4.83 20.54 -0.53
CA GLY A 187 -5.16 19.35 0.26
C GLY A 187 -5.71 19.70 1.64
N VAL A 188 -6.22 18.70 2.37
CA VAL A 188 -6.78 18.86 3.71
C VAL A 188 -6.10 17.88 4.67
N GLY A 189 -5.60 18.41 5.79
CA GLY A 189 -4.96 17.61 6.84
C GLY A 189 -5.98 16.89 7.71
N ASP A 190 -5.61 15.72 8.23
CA ASP A 190 -6.41 15.00 9.22
C ASP A 190 -6.38 15.76 10.56
N PRO A 191 -7.55 16.08 11.14
CA PRO A 191 -7.60 16.80 12.42
C PRO A 191 -7.02 16.01 13.60
N ASN A 192 -6.93 14.68 13.51
CA ASN A 192 -6.42 13.80 14.56
C ASN A 192 -4.96 13.40 14.35
N ASN A 193 -4.48 13.44 13.11
CA ASN A 193 -3.11 13.08 12.76
C ASN A 193 -2.49 14.15 11.86
N LEU A 194 -1.77 15.09 12.48
CA LEU A 194 -1.21 16.27 11.80
C LEU A 194 -0.17 15.96 10.71
N GLY A 195 0.35 14.72 10.69
CA GLY A 195 1.26 14.25 9.64
C GLY A 195 0.57 13.63 8.43
N GLU A 196 -0.75 13.48 8.45
CA GLU A 196 -1.51 12.81 7.41
C GLU A 196 -2.64 13.69 6.89
N GLY A 197 -3.07 13.42 5.66
CA GLY A 197 -4.15 14.16 5.02
C GLY A 197 -4.62 13.50 3.74
N VAL A 198 -5.46 14.24 3.03
CA VAL A 198 -5.92 13.90 1.68
C VAL A 198 -5.52 15.02 0.74
N GLY A 199 -5.10 14.65 -0.46
CA GLY A 199 -4.50 15.58 -1.40
C GLY A 199 -3.10 16.03 -0.97
N PHE A 200 -2.38 16.67 -1.88
CA PHE A 200 -0.99 17.04 -1.63
C PHE A 200 -0.87 18.09 -0.52
N PRO A 201 0.17 17.97 0.33
CA PRO A 201 0.51 18.99 1.32
C PRO A 201 1.03 20.25 0.62
N ASP A 202 0.92 21.37 1.31
CA ASP A 202 1.41 22.68 0.86
C ASP A 202 2.67 23.10 1.65
N ARG A 203 3.42 22.09 2.11
CA ARG A 203 4.73 22.22 2.76
C ARG A 203 5.66 21.13 2.28
N THR A 204 6.96 21.40 2.35
CA THR A 204 7.97 20.35 2.17
C THR A 204 7.85 19.30 3.29
N CYS A 205 7.80 18.03 2.92
CA CYS A 205 7.85 16.91 3.85
C CYS A 205 9.32 16.59 4.20
N ASP A 206 9.83 17.29 5.21
CA ASP A 206 11.23 17.32 5.63
C ASP A 206 11.57 16.33 6.75
N GLY A 207 10.70 15.34 6.98
CA GLY A 207 10.94 14.26 7.92
C GLY A 207 12.25 13.52 7.67
N LYS A 208 13.03 13.32 8.73
CA LYS A 208 14.32 12.63 8.66
C LYS A 208 14.13 11.17 8.20
N TYR A 209 14.63 10.85 6.99
CA TYR A 209 14.49 9.54 6.33
C TYR A 209 13.05 9.13 5.99
N SER A 210 12.13 10.09 5.95
CA SER A 210 10.74 9.83 5.68
C SER A 210 10.19 10.98 4.83
N PRO A 211 10.43 10.95 3.51
CA PRO A 211 9.95 11.99 2.63
C PRO A 211 8.43 11.85 2.41
N MET A 212 7.84 12.59 1.48
CA MET A 212 6.40 12.47 1.23
C MET A 212 6.03 11.04 0.85
N ARG A 213 4.94 10.55 1.46
CA ARG A 213 4.50 9.18 1.34
C ARG A 213 3.06 9.12 0.85
N ALA A 214 2.80 8.30 -0.16
CA ALA A 214 1.45 7.97 -0.60
C ALA A 214 1.04 6.61 -0.03
N ASP A 215 -0.11 6.63 0.65
CA ASP A 215 -0.62 5.56 1.50
C ASP A 215 -1.91 4.99 0.90
N VAL A 216 -1.96 3.68 0.65
CA VAL A 216 -3.16 3.04 0.07
C VAL A 216 -3.48 1.74 0.79
N HIS A 217 -4.63 1.70 1.45
CA HIS A 217 -5.22 0.49 2.04
C HIS A 217 -6.05 -0.26 1.00
N PHE A 218 -6.02 -1.59 1.05
CA PHE A 218 -6.77 -2.45 0.15
C PHE A 218 -7.94 -3.13 0.86
N PRO A 219 -9.03 -3.44 0.15
CA PRO A 219 -10.06 -4.33 0.66
C PRO A 219 -9.49 -5.73 0.96
N SER A 220 -10.06 -6.43 1.93
CA SER A 220 -9.55 -7.74 2.41
C SER A 220 -10.61 -8.85 2.41
N CYS A 221 -11.77 -8.62 1.80
CA CYS A 221 -12.81 -9.62 1.58
C CYS A 221 -12.93 -9.92 0.10
N TYR A 222 -12.63 -11.15 -0.31
CA TYR A 222 -12.71 -11.61 -1.70
C TYR A 222 -14.03 -12.34 -1.98
N ASN A 223 -14.74 -11.92 -3.02
CA ASN A 223 -15.94 -12.56 -3.55
C ASN A 223 -15.57 -13.59 -4.63
N PRO A 224 -15.63 -14.90 -4.32
CA PRO A 224 -15.31 -15.94 -5.29
C PRO A 224 -16.28 -15.99 -6.48
N ASP A 225 -17.52 -15.50 -6.34
CA ASP A 225 -18.52 -15.55 -7.42
C ASP A 225 -18.23 -14.55 -8.55
N ALA A 226 -17.60 -13.41 -8.22
CA ALA A 226 -17.13 -12.44 -9.23
C ALA A 226 -15.86 -12.93 -9.96
N GLY A 227 -15.11 -13.84 -9.33
CA GLY A 227 -13.87 -14.38 -9.85
C GLY A 227 -12.67 -13.45 -9.67
N LEU A 228 -11.51 -13.90 -10.15
CA LEU A 228 -10.22 -13.30 -9.81
C LEU A 228 -9.96 -11.94 -10.47
N THR A 229 -10.55 -11.67 -11.63
CA THR A 229 -10.19 -10.53 -12.48
C THR A 229 -11.24 -9.42 -12.53
N ASP A 230 -12.42 -9.64 -11.95
CA ASP A 230 -13.44 -8.60 -11.87
C ASP A 230 -13.16 -7.67 -10.68
N PHE A 231 -12.06 -6.91 -10.78
CA PHE A 231 -11.52 -6.07 -9.69
C PHE A 231 -12.52 -5.05 -9.11
N LYS A 232 -13.62 -4.77 -9.84
CA LYS A 232 -14.68 -3.85 -9.40
C LYS A 232 -15.66 -4.48 -8.43
N ASN A 233 -15.87 -5.80 -8.53
CA ASN A 233 -16.92 -6.52 -7.80
C ASN A 233 -16.37 -7.67 -6.95
N ASN A 234 -15.08 -8.02 -7.11
CA ASN A 234 -14.46 -9.15 -6.44
C ASN A 234 -13.93 -8.83 -5.05
N MET A 235 -13.84 -7.56 -4.64
CA MET A 235 -13.27 -7.18 -3.35
C MET A 235 -14.15 -6.20 -2.57
N ALA A 236 -14.16 -6.33 -1.24
CA ALA A 236 -14.83 -5.44 -0.31
C ALA A 236 -13.99 -5.20 0.95
N TYR A 237 -14.18 -4.05 1.58
CA TYR A 237 -13.64 -3.80 2.91
C TYR A 237 -14.48 -4.55 3.96
N PRO A 238 -13.85 -5.14 4.99
CA PRO A 238 -14.58 -5.79 6.07
C PRO A 238 -15.34 -4.76 6.90
N GLU A 239 -16.39 -5.22 7.59
CA GLU A 239 -17.18 -4.41 8.51
C GLU A 239 -16.81 -4.73 9.97
N ASP A 240 -16.87 -3.72 10.83
CA ASP A 240 -16.63 -3.90 12.27
C ASP A 240 -17.81 -4.61 12.94
N ASN A 241 -17.52 -5.74 13.56
CA ASN A 241 -18.42 -6.56 14.34
C ASN A 241 -17.85 -6.73 15.75
N ASP A 242 -18.17 -5.77 16.64
CA ASP A 242 -17.70 -5.71 18.02
C ASP A 242 -16.15 -5.74 18.17
N GLY A 243 -15.44 -5.03 17.28
CA GLY A 243 -13.97 -4.95 17.28
C GLY A 243 -13.28 -6.05 16.49
N TYR A 244 -14.05 -6.89 15.79
CA TYR A 244 -13.57 -7.87 14.81
C TYR A 244 -13.94 -7.37 13.41
N LEU A 245 -12.99 -7.41 12.46
CA LEU A 245 -13.22 -7.02 11.08
C LEU A 245 -13.68 -8.26 10.31
N ASP A 246 -14.97 -8.37 10.03
CA ASP A 246 -15.56 -9.57 9.43
C ASP A 246 -15.98 -9.31 7.98
N CYS A 247 -15.83 -10.33 7.15
CA CYS A 247 -16.24 -10.31 5.77
C CYS A 247 -17.72 -10.62 5.58
N PRO A 248 -18.34 -10.13 4.49
CA PRO A 248 -19.69 -10.54 4.14
C PRO A 248 -19.79 -12.06 3.99
N LYS A 249 -20.93 -12.63 4.40
CA LYS A 249 -21.12 -14.08 4.38
C LYS A 249 -20.87 -14.66 2.98
N GLY A 250 -20.05 -15.71 2.90
CA GLY A 250 -19.70 -16.39 1.65
C GLY A 250 -18.48 -15.81 0.94
N TRP A 251 -17.94 -14.69 1.44
CA TRP A 251 -16.70 -14.10 0.97
C TRP A 251 -15.53 -14.72 1.74
N ILE A 252 -14.36 -14.71 1.11
CA ILE A 252 -13.12 -15.26 1.67
C ILE A 252 -12.32 -14.09 2.24
N HIS A 253 -11.99 -14.17 3.53
CA HIS A 253 -11.09 -13.20 4.16
C HIS A 253 -9.66 -13.47 3.67
N VAL A 254 -9.01 -12.47 3.08
CA VAL A 254 -7.61 -12.51 2.63
C VAL A 254 -6.79 -11.44 3.37
N PRO A 255 -5.45 -11.45 3.37
CA PRO A 255 -4.68 -10.43 4.08
C PRO A 255 -5.08 -9.02 3.65
N HIS A 256 -5.16 -8.09 4.61
CA HIS A 256 -5.33 -6.69 4.31
C HIS A 256 -3.97 -6.09 3.90
N LEU A 257 -3.87 -5.67 2.64
CA LEU A 257 -2.68 -4.99 2.13
C LEU A 257 -2.73 -3.50 2.44
N PHE A 258 -1.59 -2.95 2.84
CA PHE A 258 -1.39 -1.52 2.95
C PHE A 258 -0.05 -1.12 2.34
N TYR A 259 -0.11 -0.19 1.38
CA TYR A 259 1.03 0.28 0.63
C TYR A 259 1.54 1.58 1.21
N GLU A 260 2.85 1.66 1.41
CA GLU A 260 3.56 2.90 1.66
C GLU A 260 4.56 3.14 0.52
N SER A 261 4.31 4.16 -0.30
CA SER A 261 5.19 4.57 -1.40
C SER A 261 5.87 5.90 -1.10
N TYR A 262 7.19 5.91 -1.01
CA TYR A 262 7.97 7.08 -0.58
C TYR A 262 8.65 7.77 -1.77
N TRP A 263 8.57 9.10 -1.81
CA TRP A 263 9.08 9.94 -2.89
C TRP A 263 9.96 11.04 -2.35
N HIS A 264 11.17 11.22 -2.91
CA HIS A 264 12.14 12.23 -2.48
C HIS A 264 11.73 13.67 -2.83
N THR A 265 10.63 14.16 -2.25
CA THR A 265 10.10 15.51 -2.47
C THR A 265 10.96 16.60 -1.84
N GLU A 266 11.72 16.27 -0.80
CA GLU A 266 12.64 17.19 -0.10
C GLU A 266 13.76 17.70 -1.01
N LYS A 267 14.10 16.99 -2.09
CA LYS A 267 15.08 17.43 -3.09
C LYS A 267 14.63 18.67 -3.88
N PHE A 268 13.34 19.00 -3.81
CA PHE A 268 12.75 20.14 -4.49
C PHE A 268 12.50 21.34 -3.55
N ALA A 269 12.94 21.25 -2.29
CA ALA A 269 12.82 22.33 -1.31
C ALA A 269 13.44 23.64 -1.84
N GLY A 270 12.75 24.76 -1.61
CA GLY A 270 13.18 26.09 -2.06
C GLY A 270 13.01 26.37 -3.56
N ARG A 271 12.42 25.45 -4.34
CA ARG A 271 12.10 25.66 -5.76
C ARG A 271 10.67 26.16 -6.01
N TRP A 272 9.87 26.30 -4.96
CA TRP A 272 8.46 26.72 -4.99
C TRP A 272 8.13 27.48 -3.70
N GLU A 273 7.01 28.22 -3.69
CA GLU A 273 6.56 28.98 -2.52
C GLU A 273 5.59 28.15 -1.69
N GLU A 274 6.01 27.76 -0.49
CA GLU A 274 5.19 26.93 0.39
C GLU A 274 4.07 27.71 1.09
N GLY A 275 2.89 27.11 1.26
CA GLY A 275 1.79 27.70 2.01
C GLY A 275 0.97 28.72 1.23
N LYS A 276 0.97 28.61 -0.11
CA LYS A 276 0.28 29.50 -1.04
C LYS A 276 -0.84 28.81 -1.83
N GLY A 277 -1.08 27.52 -1.60
CA GLY A 277 -2.00 26.71 -2.39
C GLY A 277 -1.46 26.39 -3.79
N GLU A 278 -0.15 26.47 -4.01
CA GLU A 278 0.51 26.32 -5.31
C GLU A 278 1.57 25.20 -5.27
N GLN A 279 1.27 24.12 -4.55
CA GLN A 279 2.18 22.97 -4.44
C GLN A 279 2.48 22.37 -5.84
N PRO A 280 3.73 22.00 -6.14
CA PRO A 280 4.18 21.69 -7.51
C PRO A 280 4.13 20.20 -7.90
N PHE A 281 3.72 19.31 -7.00
CA PHE A 281 3.73 17.87 -7.25
C PHE A 281 2.48 17.42 -8.00
N VAL A 282 2.67 16.49 -8.93
CA VAL A 282 1.63 16.00 -9.84
C VAL A 282 1.79 14.49 -9.99
N PHE A 283 0.71 13.72 -9.82
CA PHE A 283 0.73 12.31 -10.20
C PHE A 283 0.78 12.16 -11.72
N SER A 284 1.31 11.04 -12.20
CA SER A 284 1.57 10.77 -13.62
C SER A 284 0.34 10.82 -14.53
N ASN A 285 -0.86 10.68 -13.97
CA ASN A 285 -2.17 10.86 -14.63
C ASN A 285 -2.59 12.34 -14.77
N GLY A 286 -1.72 13.27 -14.42
CA GLY A 286 -1.95 14.71 -14.47
C GLY A 286 -2.72 15.28 -13.27
N ASP A 287 -2.96 14.50 -12.22
CA ASP A 287 -3.61 14.98 -11.01
C ASP A 287 -2.68 15.91 -10.22
N VAL A 288 -3.04 17.19 -10.16
CA VAL A 288 -2.34 18.18 -9.33
C VAL A 288 -2.83 18.19 -7.88
N THR A 289 -3.92 17.49 -7.58
CA THR A 289 -4.59 17.56 -6.28
C THR A 289 -4.08 16.53 -5.29
N GLY A 290 -3.63 15.38 -5.77
CA GLY A 290 -3.22 14.23 -4.98
C GLY A 290 -4.39 13.32 -4.57
N TYR A 291 -5.62 13.67 -4.90
CA TYR A 291 -6.80 12.86 -4.58
C TYR A 291 -6.94 11.59 -5.43
N SER A 292 -6.20 11.50 -6.53
CA SER A 292 -6.19 10.33 -7.41
C SER A 292 -5.25 9.22 -6.97
N ASN A 293 -4.66 9.34 -5.78
CA ASN A 293 -3.80 8.31 -5.23
C ASN A 293 -4.52 6.95 -5.25
N HIS A 294 -3.85 5.95 -5.78
CA HIS A 294 -4.37 4.61 -5.95
C HIS A 294 -3.21 3.63 -6.03
N ALA A 295 -3.53 2.36 -5.92
CA ALA A 295 -2.58 1.29 -6.12
C ALA A 295 -3.28 0.02 -6.57
N ASP A 296 -2.48 -0.87 -7.12
CA ASP A 296 -2.93 -2.08 -7.76
C ASP A 296 -2.09 -3.26 -7.27
N PHE A 297 -2.73 -4.43 -7.28
CA PHE A 297 -2.15 -5.68 -6.84
C PHE A 297 -2.61 -6.81 -7.75
N MET A 298 -1.67 -7.64 -8.17
CA MET A 298 -1.96 -8.93 -8.79
C MET A 298 -1.22 -10.03 -8.04
N ALA A 299 -1.97 -10.98 -7.49
CA ALA A 299 -1.42 -12.05 -6.67
C ALA A 299 -0.57 -13.03 -7.49
N GLY A 300 0.64 -13.30 -7.00
CA GLY A 300 1.57 -14.29 -7.52
C GLY A 300 2.33 -15.01 -6.41
N TRP A 301 1.77 -15.03 -5.20
CA TRP A 301 2.29 -15.78 -4.06
C TRP A 301 2.17 -17.29 -4.29
N ASP A 302 3.16 -18.03 -3.79
CA ASP A 302 2.97 -19.43 -3.42
C ASP A 302 1.96 -19.50 -2.26
N GLU A 303 0.79 -20.09 -2.52
CA GLU A 303 -0.34 -20.08 -1.59
C GLU A 303 -0.03 -20.83 -0.28
N ASP A 304 0.73 -21.92 -0.34
CA ASP A 304 1.14 -22.70 0.84
C ASP A 304 2.08 -21.88 1.74
N LEU A 305 3.06 -21.19 1.14
CA LEU A 305 3.94 -20.30 1.87
C LEU A 305 3.17 -19.12 2.48
N LEU A 306 2.27 -18.49 1.73
CA LEU A 306 1.51 -17.35 2.24
C LEU A 306 0.56 -17.79 3.37
N GLN A 307 -0.10 -18.94 3.26
CA GLN A 307 -0.90 -19.50 4.36
C GLN A 307 -0.02 -19.75 5.60
N HIS A 308 1.18 -20.32 5.43
CA HIS A 308 2.11 -20.49 6.55
C HIS A 308 2.50 -19.15 7.21
N ILE A 309 2.72 -18.10 6.41
CA ILE A 309 3.01 -16.75 6.93
C ILE A 309 1.81 -16.18 7.70
N ILE A 310 0.60 -16.30 7.15
CA ILE A 310 -0.66 -15.92 7.82
C ILE A 310 -0.73 -16.60 9.18
N ASP A 311 -0.54 -17.92 9.22
CA ASP A 311 -0.74 -18.72 10.43
C ASP A 311 0.33 -18.47 11.52
N THR A 312 1.53 -18.00 11.16
CA THR A 312 2.69 -18.05 12.05
C THR A 312 3.44 -16.73 12.25
N CYS A 313 3.20 -15.71 11.43
CA CYS A 313 4.03 -14.51 11.44
C CYS A 313 3.41 -13.32 12.18
N ASN A 314 4.19 -12.74 13.10
CA ASN A 314 3.87 -11.49 13.79
C ASN A 314 5.14 -10.66 14.04
N THR A 315 5.93 -10.45 13.00
CA THR A 315 7.20 -9.70 13.11
C THR A 315 6.99 -8.19 13.16
N GLY A 316 5.80 -7.72 12.80
CA GLY A 316 5.50 -6.30 12.65
C GLY A 316 6.51 -5.60 11.75
N THR A 317 6.98 -4.43 12.20
CA THR A 317 7.97 -3.60 11.50
C THR A 317 9.36 -4.23 11.42
N ASN A 318 9.65 -5.30 12.16
CA ASN A 318 10.93 -6.02 12.01
C ASN A 318 11.06 -6.66 10.63
N GLY A 319 9.94 -6.88 9.92
CA GLY A 319 9.91 -7.30 8.52
C GLY A 319 9.64 -8.79 8.35
N MET A 320 8.91 -9.10 7.28
CA MET A 320 8.47 -10.45 6.90
C MET A 320 9.64 -11.39 6.61
N ASP A 321 10.83 -10.85 6.31
CA ASP A 321 12.09 -11.59 6.19
C ASP A 321 12.51 -12.32 7.48
N ASN A 322 11.90 -11.99 8.61
CA ASN A 322 12.14 -12.62 9.91
C ASN A 322 11.00 -13.56 10.34
N CYS A 323 10.00 -13.82 9.48
CA CYS A 323 8.96 -14.78 9.78
C CYS A 323 9.58 -16.19 9.93
N PRO A 324 9.10 -17.01 10.88
CA PRO A 324 9.56 -18.39 10.99
C PRO A 324 9.13 -19.19 9.77
N GLY A 325 9.97 -20.14 9.32
CA GLY A 325 9.56 -21.14 8.33
C GLY A 325 9.36 -20.64 6.89
N LEU A 326 10.07 -19.60 6.46
CA LEU A 326 10.10 -19.20 5.05
C LEU A 326 10.73 -20.30 4.17
N THR A 327 9.90 -21.20 3.64
CA THR A 327 10.31 -22.46 2.97
C THR A 327 11.33 -22.27 1.85
N TYR A 328 11.22 -21.18 1.08
CA TYR A 328 12.13 -20.90 -0.03
C TYR A 328 13.26 -19.93 0.31
N GLY A 329 13.29 -19.39 1.54
CA GLY A 329 14.25 -18.38 1.99
C GLY A 329 13.97 -16.98 1.41
N LEU A 330 15.03 -16.20 1.21
CA LEU A 330 14.96 -14.82 0.71
C LEU A 330 15.56 -14.71 -0.70
N ASN A 331 14.99 -13.81 -1.50
CA ASN A 331 15.61 -13.39 -2.75
C ASN A 331 16.91 -12.61 -2.45
N LYS A 332 17.90 -12.76 -3.32
CA LYS A 332 19.23 -12.12 -3.20
C LYS A 332 19.55 -11.35 -4.47
N GLY A 333 20.09 -10.14 -4.31
CA GLY A 333 20.44 -9.27 -5.43
C GLY A 333 19.23 -8.54 -6.02
N ASP A 334 19.47 -7.84 -7.12
CA ASP A 334 18.46 -7.00 -7.77
C ASP A 334 17.67 -7.80 -8.80
N CYS A 335 16.39 -7.45 -8.98
CA CYS A 335 15.56 -7.92 -10.08
C CYS A 335 14.94 -6.70 -10.78
N THR A 336 15.18 -6.60 -12.08
CA THR A 336 14.68 -5.52 -12.94
C THR A 336 14.23 -6.07 -14.28
N ILE A 337 13.28 -5.40 -14.92
CA ILE A 337 12.87 -5.66 -16.31
C ILE A 337 12.77 -4.35 -17.08
N GLU A 338 12.94 -4.43 -18.39
CA GLU A 338 12.69 -3.29 -19.28
C GLU A 338 11.18 -3.02 -19.40
N SER A 339 10.82 -1.75 -19.58
CA SER A 339 9.45 -1.37 -19.90
C SER A 339 9.07 -1.86 -21.31
N GLU A 340 7.85 -2.38 -21.47
CA GLU A 340 7.30 -2.73 -22.80
C GLU A 340 6.84 -1.50 -23.61
N VAL A 341 6.92 -0.33 -23.01
CA VAL A 341 6.57 0.96 -23.61
C VAL A 341 7.85 1.78 -23.72
N ASP A 342 8.29 2.00 -24.96
CA ASP A 342 9.43 2.84 -25.29
C ASP A 342 9.01 4.32 -25.21
N GLU A 343 9.19 4.91 -24.03
CA GLU A 343 8.84 6.29 -23.74
C GLU A 343 9.76 6.85 -22.65
N GLU A 344 10.18 8.11 -22.81
CA GLU A 344 10.95 8.81 -21.80
C GLU A 344 10.04 9.21 -20.61
N VAL A 345 10.24 8.56 -19.47
CA VAL A 345 9.43 8.74 -18.23
C VAL A 345 10.22 9.36 -17.07
N ASP A 346 11.50 9.67 -17.29
CA ASP A 346 12.42 10.23 -16.31
C ASP A 346 13.13 11.46 -16.87
N GLY A 347 13.89 12.16 -16.03
CA GLY A 347 14.58 13.39 -16.43
C GLY A 347 13.65 14.61 -16.50
N THR A 348 14.05 15.60 -17.29
CA THR A 348 13.31 16.85 -17.47
C THR A 348 12.46 16.80 -18.73
N LEU A 349 11.14 16.77 -18.57
CA LEU A 349 10.15 16.58 -19.63
C LEU A 349 9.39 17.87 -19.92
N SER A 350 9.03 18.08 -21.19
CA SER A 350 8.17 19.21 -21.59
C SER A 350 6.68 18.95 -21.35
N LYS A 351 6.29 17.67 -21.20
CA LYS A 351 4.94 17.19 -20.93
C LYS A 351 5.03 15.94 -20.09
N LEU A 352 3.96 15.61 -19.35
CA LEU A 352 3.86 14.31 -18.71
C LEU A 352 3.83 13.19 -19.75
N PRO A 353 4.42 12.02 -19.46
CA PRO A 353 4.30 10.85 -20.32
C PRO A 353 2.83 10.50 -20.60
N GLY A 354 2.56 9.95 -21.77
CA GLY A 354 1.20 9.75 -22.30
C GLY A 354 0.52 11.03 -22.77
N ASN A 355 1.21 12.19 -22.77
CA ASN A 355 0.64 13.51 -22.97
C ASN A 355 -0.52 13.82 -22.00
N ASN A 356 -0.42 13.36 -20.75
CA ASN A 356 -1.47 13.61 -19.76
C ASN A 356 -1.60 15.11 -19.47
N PRO A 357 -2.80 15.70 -19.63
CA PRO A 357 -3.06 17.09 -19.24
C PRO A 357 -3.11 17.21 -17.72
N LEU A 358 -2.80 18.41 -17.21
CA LEU A 358 -3.01 18.71 -15.80
C LEU A 358 -4.50 18.83 -15.50
N SER A 359 -4.92 18.33 -14.34
CA SER A 359 -6.31 18.31 -13.91
C SER A 359 -6.46 18.42 -12.39
N GLY A 360 -7.57 19.03 -11.98
CA GLY A 360 -7.91 19.38 -10.60
C GLY A 360 -7.51 20.81 -10.22
N TRP A 361 -8.07 21.30 -9.12
CA TRP A 361 -7.96 22.70 -8.66
C TRP A 361 -8.06 23.71 -9.81
N ALA A 362 -7.04 24.56 -10.00
CA ALA A 362 -7.01 25.61 -11.02
C ALA A 362 -7.05 25.10 -12.48
N TYR A 363 -6.80 23.80 -12.72
CA TYR A 363 -6.80 23.20 -14.06
C TYR A 363 -8.16 22.59 -14.45
N GLY A 364 -9.11 22.52 -13.52
CA GLY A 364 -10.42 21.88 -13.73
C GLY A 364 -10.33 20.37 -13.98
N ASP A 365 -11.46 19.70 -14.13
CA ASP A 365 -11.54 18.23 -14.20
C ASP A 365 -11.14 17.65 -15.57
N SER A 366 -10.11 18.18 -16.24
CA SER A 366 -9.72 17.71 -17.57
C SER A 366 -9.08 16.31 -17.53
N VAL A 367 -9.89 15.27 -17.37
CA VAL A 367 -9.41 13.88 -17.38
C VAL A 367 -9.24 13.42 -18.82
N SER A 368 -8.01 13.06 -19.19
CA SER A 368 -7.71 12.42 -20.47
C SER A 368 -8.58 11.17 -20.62
N GLN A 369 -9.51 11.23 -21.58
CA GLN A 369 -10.39 10.12 -21.94
C GLN A 369 -9.56 8.99 -22.54
N GLY A 370 -9.28 7.99 -21.71
CA GLY A 370 -8.61 6.77 -22.13
C GLY A 370 -8.99 5.57 -21.28
N SER A 371 -10.16 5.55 -20.64
CA SER A 371 -10.72 4.36 -20.00
C SER A 371 -11.90 3.84 -20.83
N PRO A 372 -12.14 2.52 -20.94
CA PRO A 372 -13.39 2.02 -21.49
C PRO A 372 -14.52 2.50 -20.57
N SER A 373 -15.34 3.43 -21.05
CA SER A 373 -16.55 3.82 -20.35
C SER A 373 -17.52 2.63 -20.34
N THR A 374 -18.10 2.34 -19.18
CA THR A 374 -19.54 2.08 -19.05
C THR A 374 -19.97 2.25 -17.58
N GLY A 375 -20.64 3.38 -17.32
CA GLY A 375 -21.80 3.50 -16.43
C GLY A 375 -21.61 3.33 -14.92
N ASP A 376 -21.33 4.42 -14.23
CA ASP A 376 -21.89 4.62 -12.88
C ASP A 376 -23.32 5.17 -13.07
N ASP A 377 -24.33 4.33 -12.86
CA ASP A 377 -25.70 4.78 -12.67
C ASP A 377 -26.10 4.49 -11.22
N ASP A 378 -26.19 5.56 -10.44
CA ASP A 378 -26.85 5.62 -9.15
C ASP A 378 -28.28 5.07 -9.26
N ASN A 379 -28.54 4.01 -8.49
CA ASN A 379 -29.83 3.35 -8.40
C ASN A 379 -30.84 4.26 -7.66
N SER A 380 -31.71 4.95 -8.40
CA SER A 380 -32.98 5.45 -7.87
C SER A 380 -34.13 5.07 -8.81
N SER A 381 -35.03 4.29 -8.24
CA SER A 381 -36.19 3.69 -8.92
C SER A 381 -37.20 4.73 -9.37
N SER A 382 -37.56 4.77 -10.65
CA SER A 382 -38.97 4.92 -11.09
C SER A 382 -39.17 4.84 -12.62
N LYS A 383 -39.83 3.75 -13.03
CA LYS A 383 -40.91 3.65 -14.04
C LYS A 383 -40.70 4.32 -15.43
N ALA A 384 -40.54 3.47 -16.45
CA ALA A 384 -40.70 3.78 -17.88
C ALA A 384 -42.12 4.33 -18.21
N PRO A 385 -42.33 5.09 -19.32
CA PRO A 385 -42.36 4.48 -20.66
C PRO A 385 -41.85 5.31 -21.88
N VAL A 386 -41.30 4.58 -22.86
CA VAL A 386 -41.54 4.60 -24.33
C VAL A 386 -41.28 5.87 -25.18
N ALA A 387 -40.19 5.77 -25.96
CA ALA A 387 -39.97 6.07 -27.39
C ALA A 387 -40.79 7.14 -28.16
N SER A 388 -40.08 8.09 -28.80
CA SER A 388 -39.86 8.11 -30.27
C SER A 388 -39.03 9.32 -30.74
N ALA A 389 -38.21 9.07 -31.75
CA ALA A 389 -37.39 10.03 -32.47
C ALA A 389 -38.22 11.08 -33.25
N THR A 390 -37.66 12.26 -33.56
CA THR A 390 -37.15 12.66 -34.90
C THR A 390 -36.68 14.14 -34.86
N LYS A 391 -35.66 14.45 -35.68
CA LYS A 391 -34.86 15.69 -35.85
C LYS A 391 -35.59 16.76 -36.74
N PRO A 392 -34.92 17.84 -37.22
CA PRO A 392 -34.71 19.21 -36.69
C PRO A 392 -35.45 20.34 -37.46
N ALA A 393 -35.39 21.60 -36.98
CA ALA A 393 -34.82 22.77 -37.70
C ALA A 393 -35.27 24.15 -37.15
N SER A 394 -34.31 25.09 -37.19
CA SER A 394 -34.39 26.53 -37.47
C SER A 394 -34.92 27.56 -36.45
N ASP A 395 -34.01 28.50 -36.16
CA ASP A 395 -34.12 29.96 -36.19
C ASP A 395 -35.39 30.62 -35.61
N ASP A 396 -35.25 31.44 -34.56
CA ASP A 396 -35.27 32.90 -34.73
C ASP A 396 -34.87 33.67 -33.45
N LYS A 397 -34.45 34.89 -33.73
CA LYS A 397 -33.96 36.00 -32.91
C LYS A 397 -35.02 36.54 -31.93
N THR A 398 -34.59 37.27 -30.88
CA THR A 398 -34.95 38.68 -30.59
C THR A 398 -35.07 39.00 -29.07
N THR A 399 -34.29 40.02 -28.66
CA THR A 399 -34.50 41.06 -27.62
C THR A 399 -34.58 40.77 -26.11
N ALA A 400 -33.71 41.50 -25.40
CA ALA A 400 -33.82 41.94 -24.01
C ALA A 400 -35.03 42.87 -23.78
N PRO A 401 -35.42 43.10 -22.51
CA PRO A 401 -34.97 44.35 -21.86
C PRO A 401 -34.62 44.23 -20.36
N GLU A 402 -34.02 45.32 -19.87
CA GLU A 402 -33.42 45.62 -18.56
C GLU A 402 -34.42 46.02 -17.44
N VAL A 403 -34.02 45.72 -16.17
CA VAL A 403 -34.04 46.57 -14.92
C VAL A 403 -35.42 46.77 -14.21
N PRO A 404 -35.55 47.06 -12.86
CA PRO A 404 -34.57 47.52 -11.84
C PRO A 404 -34.53 46.89 -10.41
N SER A 405 -33.41 47.18 -9.73
CA SER A 405 -33.13 47.60 -8.33
C SER A 405 -34.03 47.24 -7.13
N ALA A 406 -33.36 46.94 -5.98
CA ALA A 406 -33.33 47.76 -4.75
C ALA A 406 -32.59 47.01 -3.60
N THR A 407 -31.40 47.45 -3.14
CA THR A 407 -31.06 48.39 -2.02
C THR A 407 -30.80 47.76 -0.64
N GLY A 408 -29.77 48.28 0.05
CA GLY A 408 -29.54 48.24 1.51
C GLY A 408 -28.28 47.44 1.89
N ALA A 409 -27.06 47.98 1.96
CA ALA A 409 -26.52 49.00 2.87
C ALA A 409 -26.59 48.61 4.36
N GLU A 410 -25.43 48.31 4.96
CA GLU A 410 -25.15 48.63 6.37
C GLU A 410 -23.64 48.79 6.60
N SER A 411 -23.31 49.71 7.50
CA SER A 411 -22.00 50.28 7.83
C SER A 411 -21.77 50.15 9.33
N SER A 412 -20.49 50.14 9.72
CA SER A 412 -19.95 50.42 11.07
C SER A 412 -20.14 49.26 12.08
N ALA A 413 -19.25 48.97 13.02
CA ALA A 413 -18.25 49.77 13.71
C ALA A 413 -17.18 48.88 14.39
N THR A 414 -16.01 49.49 14.62
CA THR A 414 -14.86 49.06 15.41
C THR A 414 -15.12 48.88 16.91
N VAL A 415 -14.44 47.92 17.56
CA VAL A 415 -13.95 48.07 18.96
C VAL A 415 -12.60 47.34 19.11
N ALA A 416 -11.65 48.01 19.76
CA ALA A 416 -10.31 47.54 20.13
C ALA A 416 -10.20 47.39 21.66
N ALA A 417 -9.34 46.48 22.11
CA ALA A 417 -8.53 46.49 23.36
C ALA A 417 -7.78 45.13 23.43
N ALA A 418 -6.44 45.03 23.46
CA ALA A 418 -5.50 45.39 24.55
C ALA A 418 -5.83 44.61 25.86
N ASP A 419 -4.95 43.95 26.61
CA ASP A 419 -3.50 43.78 26.65
C ASP A 419 -3.20 42.57 27.58
N GLU A 420 -1.95 42.11 27.53
CA GLU A 420 -1.08 41.74 28.67
C GLU A 420 -0.37 40.38 28.63
N GLU A 421 0.94 40.57 28.70
CA GLU A 421 2.10 39.71 28.79
C GLU A 421 2.30 39.20 30.23
N SER A 422 2.81 37.99 30.39
CA SER A 422 3.53 37.63 31.62
C SER A 422 4.51 36.49 31.37
N THR A 423 5.78 36.89 31.41
CA THR A 423 7.02 36.11 31.43
C THR A 423 7.11 35.18 32.64
N TYR A 424 7.71 33.99 32.49
CA TYR A 424 8.71 33.45 33.44
C TYR A 424 9.32 32.12 32.94
N ALA A 425 10.60 32.15 32.57
CA ALA A 425 11.58 31.06 32.68
C ALA A 425 12.54 31.48 33.84
N PRO A 426 13.33 30.62 34.54
CA PRO A 426 14.27 29.65 33.93
C PRO A 426 14.67 28.39 34.78
N LYS A 427 15.35 27.41 34.16
CA LYS A 427 16.75 26.97 34.46
C LYS A 427 17.06 25.51 34.08
N GLN A 428 18.13 25.39 33.31
CA GLN A 428 18.96 24.22 32.99
C GLN A 428 19.89 23.84 34.14
N PRO A 429 20.48 22.62 34.13
CA PRO A 429 21.94 22.53 34.29
C PRO A 429 22.64 21.57 33.29
N THR A 430 23.95 21.82 33.14
CA THR A 430 24.88 21.41 32.09
C THR A 430 25.80 20.24 32.52
N GLU A 431 26.02 19.29 31.60
CA GLU A 431 27.28 18.62 31.16
C GLU A 431 28.35 18.08 32.15
N VAL A 432 28.83 16.84 31.89
CA VAL A 432 30.24 16.40 31.98
C VAL A 432 30.50 15.22 31.00
N PRO A 433 31.63 15.15 30.25
CA PRO A 433 32.04 14.03 29.41
C PRO A 433 33.11 13.14 30.07
N GLU A 434 33.18 11.85 29.71
CA GLU A 434 34.26 10.94 30.16
C GLU A 434 34.81 10.09 29.01
N THR A 435 36.12 9.87 29.04
CA THR A 435 37.00 9.41 27.94
C THR A 435 37.62 8.03 28.20
N VAL A 436 37.66 7.16 27.15
CA VAL A 436 38.78 6.23 26.73
C VAL A 436 39.05 4.98 27.64
N PRO A 437 39.53 3.76 27.21
CA PRO A 437 40.42 3.40 26.07
C PRO A 437 40.10 2.14 25.20
N THR A 438 40.95 2.00 24.18
CA THR A 438 41.17 0.94 23.18
C THR A 438 41.82 -0.36 23.71
N SER A 439 41.50 -1.48 23.03
CA SER A 439 42.35 -2.64 22.64
C SER A 439 41.82 -4.03 23.07
N GLN A 440 41.67 -4.96 22.12
CA GLN A 440 42.51 -6.17 22.01
C GLN A 440 42.05 -7.16 20.90
N ALA A 441 43.07 -7.58 20.14
CA ALA A 441 43.37 -8.90 19.54
C ALA A 441 42.29 -9.76 18.86
N VAL A 442 42.54 -10.00 17.57
CA VAL A 442 41.98 -11.05 16.71
C VAL A 442 42.56 -12.40 17.11
N VAL A 443 41.71 -13.41 17.29
CA VAL A 443 42.09 -14.83 17.33
C VAL A 443 41.30 -15.55 16.25
N GLU A 444 42.04 -16.10 15.29
CA GLU A 444 41.59 -16.90 14.16
C GLU A 444 41.26 -18.32 14.64
N SER A 445 40.10 -18.88 14.26
CA SER A 445 39.79 -20.30 14.49
C SER A 445 39.29 -20.96 13.20
N GLU A 446 39.89 -22.12 12.93
CA GLU A 446 39.76 -22.91 11.70
C GLU A 446 38.37 -23.56 11.56
N ALA A 447 37.93 -23.70 10.31
CA ALA A 447 36.69 -24.39 9.94
C ALA A 447 36.84 -25.93 10.01
N PRO A 448 35.84 -26.67 10.52
CA PRO A 448 35.87 -28.14 10.49
C PRO A 448 35.52 -28.67 9.09
N THR A 449 36.37 -29.57 8.59
CA THR A 449 36.22 -30.35 7.36
C THR A 449 35.02 -31.29 7.38
N ALA A 450 34.26 -31.33 6.28
CA ALA A 450 33.15 -32.25 6.06
C ALA A 450 33.62 -33.71 5.83
N PRO A 451 32.91 -34.73 6.35
CA PRO A 451 33.21 -36.12 6.03
C PRO A 451 32.81 -36.45 4.59
N THR A 452 33.79 -36.97 3.86
CA THR A 452 33.69 -37.57 2.53
C THR A 452 33.23 -39.01 2.69
N ASP A 453 31.95 -39.28 2.37
CA ASP A 453 31.51 -40.55 1.75
C ASP A 453 29.97 -40.58 1.67
N ALA A 454 29.44 -40.15 0.53
CA ALA A 454 28.07 -40.49 0.10
C ALA A 454 28.17 -41.35 -1.16
N PRO A 455 27.57 -42.57 -1.20
CA PRO A 455 27.67 -43.45 -2.35
C PRO A 455 26.90 -42.87 -3.55
N LYS A 456 27.56 -42.88 -4.71
CA LYS A 456 27.02 -42.42 -6.01
C LYS A 456 25.81 -43.27 -6.43
N PRO A 457 24.71 -42.68 -6.95
CA PRO A 457 23.57 -43.46 -7.43
C PRO A 457 23.95 -44.24 -8.69
N THR A 458 23.82 -45.57 -8.63
CA THR A 458 23.93 -46.47 -9.79
C THR A 458 22.65 -46.42 -10.63
N ASN A 459 22.79 -46.02 -11.89
CA ASN A 459 21.73 -46.11 -12.89
C ASN A 459 21.37 -47.59 -13.17
N VAL A 460 20.22 -48.05 -12.70
CA VAL A 460 19.64 -49.34 -13.07
C VAL A 460 18.41 -49.11 -13.94
N PHE A 461 18.62 -48.83 -15.22
CA PHE A 461 17.57 -48.97 -16.23
C PHE A 461 18.15 -49.65 -17.48
N GLY A 462 17.91 -50.96 -17.58
CA GLY A 462 18.03 -51.70 -18.83
C GLY A 462 16.87 -51.32 -19.77
N LYS A 463 17.14 -51.30 -21.09
CA LYS A 463 16.16 -51.00 -22.14
C LYS A 463 14.88 -51.85 -22.01
N PRO A 464 13.67 -51.31 -22.24
CA PRO A 464 12.45 -52.10 -22.17
C PRO A 464 12.27 -52.98 -23.42
N GLY A 465 12.09 -54.28 -23.20
CA GLY A 465 11.55 -55.21 -24.19
C GLY A 465 10.05 -54.98 -24.40
N LYS A 466 9.59 -55.07 -25.65
CA LYS A 466 8.19 -54.83 -26.04
C LYS A 466 7.25 -55.85 -25.38
N GLY A 467 6.16 -55.33 -24.80
CA GLY A 467 4.92 -56.07 -24.56
C GLY A 467 4.81 -56.74 -23.19
N LYS A 468 4.36 -55.98 -22.18
CA LYS A 468 3.49 -56.40 -21.05
C LYS A 468 3.12 -55.17 -20.21
N LYS A 469 1.87 -55.10 -19.75
CA LYS A 469 1.32 -53.97 -18.96
C LYS A 469 2.15 -53.77 -17.67
N CYS A 470 2.81 -52.62 -17.53
CA CYS A 470 3.48 -52.22 -16.30
C CYS A 470 2.44 -51.80 -15.25
N ARG A 471 2.50 -52.38 -14.04
CA ARG A 471 1.90 -51.77 -12.84
C ARG A 471 3.01 -51.09 -12.07
N LEU A 472 2.95 -49.76 -11.98
CA LEU A 472 3.84 -48.97 -11.13
C LEU A 472 3.53 -49.33 -9.66
N ARG A 473 4.54 -49.72 -8.88
CA ARG A 473 4.48 -49.71 -7.41
C ARG A 473 5.45 -48.64 -6.93
N ILE A 474 4.90 -47.57 -6.37
CA ILE A 474 5.68 -46.53 -5.70
C ILE A 474 5.86 -46.96 -4.25
N HIS A 475 7.10 -47.00 -3.78
CA HIS A 475 7.43 -47.19 -2.37
C HIS A 475 8.06 -45.88 -1.87
N THR A 476 7.37 -45.18 -0.97
CA THR A 476 7.89 -44.00 -0.31
C THR A 476 8.68 -44.45 0.94
N VAL A 477 9.93 -44.00 1.06
CA VAL A 477 10.77 -44.24 2.23
C VAL A 477 11.05 -42.88 2.88
N TRP A 478 10.75 -42.75 4.17
CA TRP A 478 11.09 -41.57 4.96
C TRP A 478 12.35 -41.83 5.77
N ASN A 479 13.24 -40.84 5.83
CA ASN A 479 14.42 -40.87 6.70
C ASN A 479 14.35 -39.65 7.64
N THR A 480 14.21 -39.89 8.94
CA THR A 480 14.15 -38.83 9.96
C THR A 480 15.54 -38.64 10.53
N VAL A 481 16.13 -37.46 10.34
CA VAL A 481 17.41 -37.08 10.95
C VAL A 481 17.13 -36.06 12.04
N THR A 482 17.39 -36.43 13.30
CA THR A 482 17.32 -35.51 14.44
C THR A 482 18.69 -34.88 14.67
N VAL A 483 18.78 -33.56 14.56
CA VAL A 483 19.98 -32.78 14.91
C VAL A 483 19.71 -32.04 16.20
N THR A 484 20.54 -32.29 17.23
CA THR A 484 20.50 -31.52 18.49
C THR A 484 21.68 -30.57 18.49
N GLN A 485 21.42 -29.26 18.42
CA GLN A 485 22.44 -28.23 18.57
C GLN A 485 22.36 -27.64 19.98
N THR A 486 23.46 -27.73 20.73
CA THR A 486 23.62 -27.00 21.99
C THR A 486 24.18 -25.62 21.64
N SER A 487 23.40 -24.55 21.83
CA SER A 487 23.89 -23.18 21.61
C SER A 487 24.54 -22.64 22.88
N SER A 488 25.80 -22.21 22.76
CA SER A 488 26.38 -21.18 23.61
C SER A 488 26.33 -19.88 22.81
N ALA A 489 25.53 -18.91 23.26
CA ALA A 489 25.34 -17.63 22.57
C ALA A 489 26.62 -16.78 22.62
N PRO A 490 27.13 -16.26 21.47
CA PRO A 490 27.98 -15.10 21.47
C PRO A 490 27.11 -13.84 21.34
N GLU A 491 27.36 -12.88 22.22
CA GLU A 491 26.78 -11.54 22.18
C GLU A 491 27.38 -10.78 20.99
N GLN A 492 26.59 -10.57 19.94
CA GLN A 492 26.97 -9.71 18.80
C GLN A 492 26.20 -8.38 18.86
N THR A 493 26.97 -7.31 18.90
CA THR A 493 26.55 -5.92 18.82
C THR A 493 26.04 -5.60 17.42
N ALA A 494 24.74 -5.28 17.30
CA ALA A 494 24.13 -4.82 16.07
C ALA A 494 24.51 -3.33 15.79
N PRO A 495 24.73 -2.93 14.53
CA PRO A 495 24.95 -1.53 14.16
C PRO A 495 23.71 -0.69 14.47
N VAL A 496 23.92 0.47 15.11
CA VAL A 496 22.89 1.33 15.75
C VAL A 496 21.95 2.04 14.75
N TYR A 497 22.13 1.84 13.44
CA TYR A 497 21.34 2.55 12.42
C TYR A 497 20.09 1.74 12.03
N LYS A 498 18.94 2.04 12.68
CA LYS A 498 17.53 1.78 12.26
C LYS A 498 16.57 1.62 13.45
N ARG A 499 17.06 1.46 14.68
CA ARG A 499 16.21 1.09 15.83
C ARG A 499 15.35 2.22 16.38
N ASP A 500 15.78 3.47 16.26
CA ASP A 500 15.10 4.60 16.91
C ASP A 500 13.95 5.20 16.06
N HIS A 501 13.98 5.02 14.73
CA HIS A 501 12.91 5.45 13.83
C HIS A 501 11.67 4.56 13.95
N MET A 502 11.84 3.23 13.94
CA MET A 502 10.71 2.29 14.01
C MET A 502 9.98 2.27 15.36
N ARG A 503 10.66 2.61 16.46
CA ARG A 503 10.07 2.61 17.81
C ARG A 503 9.01 3.70 18.00
N ARG A 504 9.10 4.82 17.26
CA ARG A 504 8.16 5.95 17.39
C ARG A 504 6.90 5.77 16.55
N HIS A 505 6.96 5.04 15.43
CA HIS A 505 5.79 4.73 14.59
C HIS A 505 4.82 3.73 15.23
N ALA A 506 5.29 2.83 16.10
CA ALA A 506 4.42 1.91 16.85
C ALA A 506 3.45 2.64 17.79
N HIS A 507 3.78 3.85 18.24
CA HIS A 507 2.92 4.63 19.15
C HIS A 507 1.76 5.34 18.43
N ASN A 508 1.86 5.64 17.14
CA ASN A 508 0.80 6.35 16.41
C ASN A 508 -0.19 5.42 15.68
N HIS A 509 0.20 4.20 15.29
CA HIS A 509 -0.78 3.21 14.80
C HIS A 509 -1.52 2.48 15.94
N GLY A 510 -1.03 2.56 17.19
CA GLY A 510 -1.67 1.97 18.38
C GLY A 510 -2.70 2.85 19.09
N SER A 511 -2.86 4.12 18.69
CA SER A 511 -3.65 5.10 19.44
C SER A 511 -5.18 4.97 19.29
N GLY A 512 -5.67 4.03 18.48
CA GLY A 512 -7.11 3.70 18.45
C GLY A 512 -7.60 2.82 19.61
N ARG A 513 -6.70 2.29 20.47
CA ARG A 513 -7.02 1.15 21.34
C ARG A 513 -7.23 1.42 22.84
N ASN A 514 -7.50 2.65 23.28
CA ASN A 514 -7.62 2.93 24.74
C ASN A 514 -8.81 3.81 25.19
N HIS A 515 -10.01 3.59 24.65
CA HIS A 515 -11.23 4.24 25.19
C HIS A 515 -12.40 3.31 25.52
N LEU A 516 -12.15 2.12 26.06
CA LEU A 516 -13.21 1.29 26.68
C LEU A 516 -12.73 0.57 27.93
N ARG A 517 -12.23 1.30 28.94
CA ARG A 517 -12.12 0.75 30.31
C ARG A 517 -12.00 1.86 31.35
N ARG A 518 -13.13 2.42 31.76
CA ARG A 518 -13.38 2.92 33.14
C ARG A 518 -14.78 3.53 33.23
N ARG A 519 -15.78 2.67 33.43
CA ARG A 519 -17.00 3.02 34.18
C ARG A 519 -17.72 1.74 34.63
N SER A 520 -17.10 1.05 35.57
CA SER A 520 -17.80 0.19 36.52
C SER A 520 -16.87 0.02 37.70
N HIS A 521 -17.02 0.89 38.70
CA HIS A 521 -17.09 0.49 40.11
C HIS A 521 -17.10 1.71 41.05
N ARG A 522 -18.13 1.71 41.90
CA ARG A 522 -18.28 2.32 43.22
C ARG A 522 -18.80 3.76 43.30
N HIS A 523 -19.96 3.83 43.98
CA HIS A 523 -20.49 4.83 44.92
C HIS A 523 -20.04 6.27 44.82
#